data_AF-A0A517NID9-F1
#
_entry.id   AF-A0A517NID9-F1
#
_cell.length_a   1.000
_cell.length_b   1.000
_cell.length_c   1.000
_cell.angle_alpha   90.00
_cell.angle_beta   90.00
_cell.angle_gamma   90.00
#
_symmetry.space_group_name_H-M   'P 1'
#
loop_
_entity.id
_entity.type
_entity.pdbx_description
1 polymer ?
#
loop_
_entity_poly.entity_id
_entity_poly.type
_entity_poly.pdbx_seq_one_letter_code
_entity_poly.pdbx_strand_id
1 'polypeptide(L)'
;MIVQLHDLRAERRERLNQNRRAREEAAMPKTPLQEMIRLVAEKQATKANVGVETLEQLDAVLTSTERMALDWPADASAIATGLLRSLLRLNLVKVTGKPNSAPEHSRVAMKLFQKNVIDKPTMRRITASLKTDNPVHILDTCRALLVLLAN
;
A
#
# COMPACT_ATOMS: atom_id res chain seq x y z
N MET A 1 -21.32 55.37 -0.24
CA MET A 1 -20.26 54.34 -0.09
C MET A 1 -20.19 53.74 1.33
N ILE A 2 -21.33 53.57 2.02
CA ILE A 2 -21.41 53.08 3.43
C ILE A 2 -22.04 51.67 3.51
N VAL A 3 -22.79 51.26 2.49
CA VAL A 3 -23.55 49.99 2.46
C VAL A 3 -22.62 48.76 2.32
N GLN A 4 -21.54 48.86 1.54
CA GLN A 4 -20.63 47.72 1.29
C GLN A 4 -19.86 47.23 2.52
N LEU A 5 -19.66 48.08 3.55
CA LEU A 5 -18.94 47.70 4.77
C LEU A 5 -19.81 46.91 5.77
N HIS A 6 -21.14 47.03 5.69
CA HIS A 6 -22.05 46.29 6.55
C HIS A 6 -22.23 44.84 6.08
N ASP A 7 -22.32 44.63 4.77
CA ASP A 7 -22.46 43.29 4.18
C ASP A 7 -21.21 42.41 4.41
N LEU A 8 -20.02 43.00 4.24
CA LEU A 8 -18.74 42.33 4.53
C LEU A 8 -18.59 41.89 6.01
N ARG A 9 -19.22 42.62 6.94
CA ARG A 9 -19.21 42.26 8.37
C ARG A 9 -20.23 41.17 8.70
N ALA A 10 -21.37 41.15 8.01
CA ALA A 10 -22.35 40.08 8.14
C ALA A 10 -21.82 38.75 7.61
N GLU A 11 -21.20 38.75 6.43
CA GLU A 11 -20.63 37.56 5.82
C GLU A 11 -19.47 36.98 6.64
N ARG A 12 -18.63 37.85 7.22
CA ARG A 12 -17.53 37.42 8.10
C ARG A 12 -18.04 36.81 9.42
N ARG A 13 -19.14 37.34 9.97
CA ARG A 13 -19.81 36.76 11.15
C ARG A 13 -20.43 35.41 10.84
N GLU A 14 -21.02 35.25 9.66
CA GLU A 14 -21.62 33.99 9.24
C GLU A 14 -20.57 32.90 9.07
N ARG A 15 -19.43 33.20 8.41
CA ARG A 15 -18.29 32.29 8.29
C ARG A 15 -17.68 31.91 9.65
N LEU A 16 -17.61 32.86 10.59
CA LEU A 16 -17.15 32.59 11.95
C LEU A 16 -18.12 31.67 12.71
N ASN A 17 -19.43 31.87 12.56
CA ASN A 17 -20.44 31.02 13.17
C ASN A 17 -20.44 29.61 12.56
N GLN A 18 -20.26 29.49 11.25
CA GLN A 18 -20.13 28.18 10.58
C GLN A 18 -18.87 27.44 11.04
N ASN A 19 -17.71 28.12 11.12
CA ASN A 19 -16.49 27.51 11.63
C ASN A 19 -16.59 27.11 13.11
N ARG A 20 -17.32 27.89 13.91
CA ARG A 20 -17.57 27.57 15.31
C ARG A 20 -18.47 26.33 15.44
N ARG A 21 -19.54 26.23 14.64
CA ARG A 21 -20.39 25.03 14.58
C ARG A 21 -19.63 23.79 14.11
N ALA A 22 -18.80 23.91 13.07
CA ALA A 22 -17.96 22.82 12.60
C ALA A 22 -16.94 22.35 13.66
N ARG A 23 -16.43 23.29 14.48
CA ARG A 23 -15.55 22.97 15.62
C ARG A 23 -16.31 22.34 16.78
N GLU A 24 -17.54 22.79 17.06
CA GLU A 24 -18.41 22.20 18.08
C GLU A 24 -18.87 20.78 17.67
N GLU A 25 -19.19 20.55 16.39
CA GLU A 25 -19.46 19.22 15.83
C GLU A 25 -18.22 18.31 15.83
N ALA A 26 -17.02 18.86 15.57
CA ALA A 26 -15.77 18.11 15.65
C ALA A 26 -15.32 17.82 17.10
N ALA A 27 -15.76 18.63 18.06
CA ALA A 27 -15.50 18.48 19.49
C ALA A 27 -16.58 17.63 20.21
N MET A 28 -17.68 17.26 19.53
CA MET A 28 -18.58 16.25 20.08
C MET A 28 -17.84 14.91 20.17
N PRO A 29 -17.92 14.21 21.31
CA PRO A 29 -17.35 12.87 21.43
C PRO A 29 -18.02 11.97 20.40
N LYS A 30 -17.24 11.57 19.39
CA LYS A 30 -17.70 10.63 18.36
C LYS A 30 -18.24 9.41 19.07
N THR A 31 -19.50 9.08 18.81
CA THR A 31 -20.11 7.93 19.46
C THR A 31 -19.31 6.67 19.12
N PRO A 32 -19.18 5.70 20.04
CA PRO A 32 -18.48 4.44 19.77
C PRO A 32 -18.98 3.73 18.50
N LEU A 33 -20.25 3.96 18.13
CA LEU A 33 -20.89 3.50 16.91
C LEU A 33 -20.32 4.15 15.63
N GLN A 34 -20.04 5.46 15.62
CA GLN A 34 -19.41 6.14 14.48
C GLN A 34 -17.94 5.73 14.32
N GLU A 35 -17.24 5.49 15.42
CA GLU A 35 -15.87 4.98 15.40
C GLU A 35 -15.84 3.52 14.92
N MET A 36 -16.79 2.68 15.36
CA MET A 36 -17.00 1.33 14.81
C MET A 36 -17.34 1.36 13.32
N ILE A 37 -18.26 2.22 12.87
CA ILE A 37 -18.64 2.31 11.46
C ILE A 37 -17.43 2.74 10.62
N ARG A 38 -16.63 3.70 11.10
CA ARG A 38 -15.39 4.09 10.43
C ARG A 38 -14.37 2.95 10.41
N LEU A 39 -14.17 2.23 11.52
CA LEU A 39 -13.26 1.08 11.59
C LEU A 39 -13.72 -0.07 10.69
N VAL A 40 -15.04 -0.26 10.54
CA VAL A 40 -15.64 -1.25 9.63
C VAL A 40 -15.51 -0.80 8.17
N ALA A 41 -15.70 0.49 7.87
CA ALA A 41 -15.52 1.06 6.54
C ALA A 41 -14.04 1.04 6.11
N GLU A 42 -13.09 1.38 7.00
CA GLU A 42 -11.65 1.25 6.77
C GLU A 42 -11.25 -0.23 6.58
N LYS A 43 -11.90 -1.17 7.29
CA LYS A 43 -11.72 -2.62 7.07
C LYS A 43 -12.28 -3.12 5.74
N GLN A 44 -13.38 -2.55 5.25
CA GLN A 44 -14.04 -2.98 4.02
C GLN A 44 -13.44 -2.35 2.76
N ALA A 45 -12.82 -1.17 2.86
CA ALA A 45 -12.21 -0.46 1.74
C ALA A 45 -10.92 -1.10 1.19
N THR A 46 -10.43 -2.20 1.78
CA THR A 46 -9.16 -2.84 1.38
C THR A 46 -9.33 -4.26 0.84
N LYS A 47 -10.45 -4.57 0.16
CA LYS A 47 -10.36 -5.55 -0.94
C LYS A 47 -9.78 -4.85 -2.16
N ALA A 48 -8.48 -4.55 -2.10
CA ALA A 48 -7.73 -4.05 -3.23
C ALA A 48 -7.67 -5.16 -4.29
N ASN A 49 -8.65 -5.17 -5.18
CA ASN A 49 -8.65 -6.06 -6.32
C ASN A 49 -7.63 -5.48 -7.30
N VAL A 50 -6.48 -6.13 -7.45
CA VAL A 50 -5.47 -5.71 -8.43
C VAL A 50 -6.03 -6.06 -9.80
N GLY A 51 -6.29 -5.04 -10.62
CA GLY A 51 -6.82 -5.24 -11.97
C GLY A 51 -5.80 -5.98 -12.86
N VAL A 52 -6.30 -6.71 -13.86
CA VAL A 52 -5.48 -7.46 -14.82
C VAL A 52 -4.47 -6.53 -15.52
N GLU A 53 -4.91 -5.34 -15.93
CA GLU A 53 -4.05 -4.32 -16.54
C GLU A 53 -2.85 -3.94 -15.65
N THR A 54 -3.05 -3.84 -14.32
CA THR A 54 -1.97 -3.54 -13.38
C THR A 54 -0.97 -4.69 -13.28
N LEU A 55 -1.44 -5.94 -13.35
CA LEU A 55 -0.57 -7.12 -13.36
C LEU A 55 0.26 -7.19 -14.65
N GLU A 56 -0.35 -6.87 -15.80
CA GLU A 56 0.35 -6.80 -17.09
C GLU A 56 1.43 -5.71 -17.09
N GLN A 57 1.13 -4.52 -16.55
CA GLN A 57 2.11 -3.46 -16.40
C GLN A 57 3.28 -3.87 -15.49
N LEU A 58 3.01 -4.57 -14.38
CA LEU A 58 4.06 -5.08 -13.50
C LEU A 58 4.91 -6.15 -14.18
N ASP A 59 4.32 -7.04 -14.99
CA ASP A 59 5.06 -8.04 -15.75
C ASP A 59 5.95 -7.42 -16.84
N ALA A 60 5.48 -6.35 -17.49
CA ALA A 60 6.28 -5.58 -18.43
C ALA A 60 7.52 -4.95 -17.75
N VAL A 61 7.39 -4.48 -16.52
CA VAL A 61 8.51 -3.97 -15.71
C VAL A 61 9.50 -5.10 -15.38
N LEU A 62 9.02 -6.30 -15.03
CA LEU A 62 9.90 -7.45 -14.77
C LEU A 62 10.66 -7.85 -16.02
N THR A 63 9.98 -7.92 -17.17
CA THR A 63 10.60 -8.25 -18.47
C THR A 63 11.67 -7.23 -18.87
N SER A 64 11.40 -5.94 -18.65
CA SER A 64 12.37 -4.88 -18.93
C SER A 64 13.59 -4.99 -18.00
N THR A 65 13.37 -5.30 -16.73
CA THR A 65 14.44 -5.48 -15.74
C THR A 65 15.30 -6.71 -16.05
N GLU A 66 14.69 -7.79 -16.56
CA GLU A 66 15.41 -9.00 -16.98
C GLU A 66 16.32 -8.74 -18.18
N ARG A 67 15.86 -7.97 -19.17
CA ARG A 67 16.72 -7.51 -20.27
C ARG A 67 17.88 -6.67 -19.74
N MET A 68 17.58 -5.74 -18.83
CA MET A 68 18.60 -4.90 -18.20
C MET A 68 19.61 -5.72 -17.40
N ALA A 69 19.24 -6.89 -16.86
CA ALA A 69 20.17 -7.76 -16.14
C ALA A 69 21.28 -8.35 -17.02
N LEU A 70 21.08 -8.39 -18.35
CA LEU A 70 22.10 -8.86 -19.31
C LEU A 70 23.20 -7.81 -19.49
N ASP A 71 22.82 -6.55 -19.60
CA ASP A 71 23.72 -5.44 -19.94
C ASP A 71 24.23 -4.69 -18.68
N TRP A 72 23.39 -4.56 -17.65
CA TRP A 72 23.59 -3.74 -16.45
C TRP A 72 23.14 -4.49 -15.18
N PRO A 73 23.83 -5.56 -14.77
CA PRO A 73 23.37 -6.45 -13.69
C PRO A 73 23.28 -5.77 -12.32
N ALA A 74 24.15 -4.78 -12.04
CA ALA A 74 24.12 -4.05 -10.77
C ALA A 74 22.85 -3.19 -10.63
N ASP A 75 22.50 -2.45 -11.68
CA ASP A 75 21.28 -1.63 -11.70
C ASP A 75 20.04 -2.52 -11.68
N ALA A 76 20.07 -3.64 -12.43
CA ALA A 76 18.98 -4.61 -12.43
C ALA A 76 18.75 -5.21 -11.05
N SER A 77 19.82 -5.50 -10.31
CA SER A 77 19.71 -6.01 -8.94
C SER A 77 19.06 -4.99 -7.98
N ALA A 78 19.44 -3.71 -8.08
CA ALA A 78 18.84 -2.65 -7.28
C ALA A 78 17.34 -2.50 -7.56
N ILE A 79 16.95 -2.48 -8.84
CA ILE A 79 15.53 -2.40 -9.25
C ILE A 79 14.77 -3.65 -8.82
N ALA A 80 15.29 -4.84 -9.12
CA ALA A 80 14.65 -6.11 -8.77
C ALA A 80 14.45 -6.22 -7.24
N THR A 81 15.43 -5.78 -6.44
CA THR A 81 15.32 -5.75 -4.98
C THR A 81 14.22 -4.80 -4.51
N GLY A 82 14.13 -3.60 -5.11
CA GLY A 82 13.04 -2.66 -4.84
C GLY A 82 11.66 -3.23 -5.18
N LEU A 83 11.55 -3.91 -6.31
CA LEU A 83 10.32 -4.58 -6.76
C LEU A 83 9.94 -5.71 -5.81
N LEU A 84 10.87 -6.60 -5.44
CA LEU A 84 10.63 -7.70 -4.50
C LEU A 84 10.07 -7.19 -3.18
N ARG A 85 10.69 -6.15 -2.62
CA ARG A 85 10.26 -5.52 -1.35
C ARG A 85 8.86 -4.93 -1.46
N SER A 86 8.56 -4.27 -2.57
CA SER A 86 7.26 -3.66 -2.84
C SER A 86 6.15 -4.71 -3.00
N LEU A 87 6.41 -5.76 -3.78
CA LEU A 87 5.48 -6.88 -3.98
C LEU A 87 5.20 -7.65 -2.70
N LEU A 88 6.23 -7.88 -1.87
CA LEU A 88 6.05 -8.50 -0.55
C LEU A 88 5.15 -7.66 0.36
N ARG A 89 5.38 -6.35 0.39
CA ARG A 89 4.54 -5.44 1.16
C ARG A 89 3.10 -5.47 0.65
N LEU A 90 2.89 -5.43 -0.67
CA LEU A 90 1.56 -5.43 -1.26
C LEU A 90 0.79 -6.73 -0.93
N ASN A 91 1.45 -7.88 -1.04
CA ASN A 91 0.88 -9.17 -0.62
C ASN A 91 0.50 -9.17 0.87
N LEU A 92 1.35 -8.62 1.73
CA LEU A 92 1.03 -8.54 3.16
C LEU A 92 -0.13 -7.58 3.44
N VAL A 93 -0.22 -6.46 2.73
CA VAL A 93 -1.34 -5.52 2.85
C VAL A 93 -2.64 -6.19 2.43
N LYS A 94 -2.64 -6.94 1.31
CA LYS A 94 -3.80 -7.73 0.85
C LYS A 94 -4.29 -8.70 1.93
N VAL A 95 -3.36 -9.36 2.62
CA VAL A 95 -3.68 -10.37 3.66
C VAL A 95 -4.10 -9.73 4.99
N THR A 96 -3.50 -8.61 5.36
CA THR A 96 -3.69 -8.02 6.69
C THR A 96 -4.68 -6.85 6.74
N GLY A 97 -4.99 -6.24 5.59
CA GLY A 97 -5.79 -5.01 5.49
C GLY A 97 -5.10 -3.77 6.08
N LYS A 98 -3.77 -3.80 6.30
CA LYS A 98 -3.02 -2.75 7.01
C LYS A 98 -2.01 -2.03 6.09
N PRO A 99 -2.43 -1.08 5.25
CA PRO A 99 -1.56 -0.41 4.27
C PRO A 99 -0.42 0.40 4.92
N ASN A 100 -0.67 0.95 6.10
CA ASN A 100 0.29 1.78 6.85
C ASN A 100 1.31 0.95 7.65
N SER A 101 1.24 -0.38 7.60
CA SER A 101 2.26 -1.24 8.18
C SER A 101 3.54 -1.14 7.35
N ALA A 102 4.65 -0.76 8.00
CA ALA A 102 6.00 -0.78 7.42
C ALA A 102 6.86 -1.87 8.10
N PRO A 103 6.53 -3.16 7.91
CA PRO A 103 7.30 -4.24 8.49
C PRO A 103 8.65 -4.38 7.79
N GLU A 104 9.64 -4.83 8.55
CA GLU A 104 10.94 -5.20 8.01
C GLU A 104 10.78 -6.28 6.92
N HIS A 105 11.36 -6.04 5.73
CA HIS A 105 11.18 -6.89 4.55
C HIS A 105 11.57 -8.36 4.80
N SER A 106 12.63 -8.58 5.58
CA SER A 106 13.12 -9.89 6.03
C SER A 106 12.06 -10.69 6.81
N ARG A 107 11.12 -10.00 7.47
CA ARG A 107 10.05 -10.61 8.28
C ARG A 107 8.76 -10.80 7.51
N VAL A 108 8.61 -10.21 6.32
CA VAL A 108 7.35 -10.28 5.56
C VAL A 108 7.07 -11.71 5.10
N ALA A 109 8.09 -12.43 4.60
CA ALA A 109 7.94 -13.83 4.20
C ALA A 109 7.44 -14.72 5.35
N MET A 110 7.99 -14.52 6.56
CA MET A 110 7.55 -15.23 7.76
C MET A 110 6.10 -14.90 8.12
N LYS A 111 5.70 -13.62 8.02
CA LYS A 111 4.32 -13.20 8.29
C LYS A 111 3.33 -13.79 7.30
N LEU A 112 3.68 -13.86 6.02
CA LEU A 112 2.83 -14.50 4.99
C LEU A 112 2.68 -16.00 5.26
N PHE A 113 3.75 -16.68 5.67
CA PHE A 113 3.71 -18.09 6.10
C PHE A 113 2.82 -18.29 7.34
N GLN A 114 2.99 -17.47 8.38
CA GLN A 114 2.16 -17.52 9.60
C GLN A 114 0.66 -17.27 9.32
N LYS A 115 0.35 -16.60 8.22
CA LYS A 115 -1.03 -16.35 7.76
C LYS A 115 -1.53 -17.43 6.78
N ASN A 116 -0.77 -18.52 6.57
CA ASN A 116 -1.09 -19.61 5.64
C ASN A 116 -1.29 -19.15 4.19
N VAL A 117 -0.65 -18.05 3.78
CA VAL A 117 -0.75 -17.52 2.41
C VAL A 117 0.23 -18.21 1.48
N ILE A 118 1.39 -18.59 2.03
CA ILE A 118 2.48 -19.28 1.32
C ILE A 118 2.92 -20.50 2.14
N ASP A 119 3.49 -21.49 1.45
CA ASP A 119 4.07 -22.66 2.08
C ASP A 119 5.52 -22.42 2.58
N LYS A 120 6.04 -23.37 3.36
CA LYS A 120 7.39 -23.28 3.93
C LYS A 120 8.49 -23.22 2.85
N PRO A 121 8.44 -24.01 1.76
CA PRO A 121 9.35 -23.85 0.62
C PRO A 121 9.35 -22.45 0.01
N THR A 122 8.18 -21.85 -0.25
CA THR A 122 8.09 -20.50 -0.82
C THR A 122 8.65 -19.45 0.14
N MET A 123 8.36 -19.56 1.44
CA MET A 123 8.95 -18.69 2.45
C MET A 123 10.49 -18.74 2.44
N ARG A 124 11.07 -19.94 2.32
CA ARG A 124 12.53 -20.11 2.22
C ARG A 124 13.10 -19.49 0.94
N ARG A 125 12.45 -19.70 -0.21
CA ARG A 125 12.84 -19.09 -1.50
C ARG A 125 12.87 -17.57 -1.39
N ILE A 126 11.77 -16.96 -0.93
CA ILE A 126 11.69 -15.51 -0.74
C ILE A 126 12.80 -15.00 0.20
N THR A 127 13.05 -15.71 1.29
CA THR A 127 14.10 -15.33 2.26
C THR A 127 15.50 -15.42 1.66
N ALA A 128 15.74 -16.39 0.77
CA ALA A 128 17.00 -16.51 0.03
C ALA A 128 17.14 -15.38 -1.00
N SER A 129 16.06 -15.05 -1.73
CA SER A 129 16.04 -13.97 -2.73
C SER A 129 16.25 -12.59 -2.10
N LEU A 130 15.88 -12.40 -0.83
CA LEU A 130 16.17 -11.16 -0.09
C LEU A 130 17.65 -11.01 0.30
N LYS A 131 18.46 -12.06 0.18
CA LYS A 131 19.87 -12.11 0.58
C LYS A 131 20.83 -12.28 -0.60
N THR A 132 20.31 -12.50 -1.80
CA THR A 132 21.12 -12.63 -3.01
C THR A 132 21.16 -11.31 -3.74
N ASP A 133 22.26 -11.04 -4.44
CA ASP A 133 22.39 -9.91 -5.36
C ASP A 133 22.15 -10.34 -6.82
N ASN A 134 21.83 -11.61 -7.05
CA ASN A 134 21.57 -12.11 -8.40
C ASN A 134 20.16 -11.67 -8.88
N PRO A 135 20.07 -10.76 -9.86
CA PRO A 135 18.80 -10.20 -10.30
C PRO A 135 17.85 -11.27 -10.86
N VAL A 136 18.36 -12.33 -11.51
CA VAL A 136 17.53 -13.39 -12.10
C VAL A 136 16.72 -14.12 -11.02
N HIS A 137 17.38 -14.53 -9.93
CA HIS A 137 16.71 -15.19 -8.81
C HIS A 137 15.68 -14.28 -8.12
N ILE A 138 15.98 -12.97 -8.04
CA ILE A 138 15.07 -11.99 -7.45
C ILE A 138 13.83 -11.83 -8.35
N LEU A 139 14.01 -11.71 -9.66
CA LEU A 139 12.93 -11.54 -10.63
C LEU A 139 12.01 -12.78 -10.70
N ASP A 140 12.56 -13.99 -10.66
CA ASP A 140 11.74 -15.21 -10.57
C ASP A 140 10.86 -15.23 -9.31
N THR A 141 11.39 -14.72 -8.21
CA THR A 141 10.62 -14.57 -6.96
C THR A 141 9.54 -13.51 -7.10
N CYS A 142 9.82 -12.40 -7.78
CA CYS A 142 8.82 -11.37 -8.08
C CYS A 142 7.67 -11.93 -8.91
N ARG A 143 7.94 -12.78 -9.92
CA ARG A 143 6.90 -13.44 -10.73
C ARG A 143 6.00 -14.32 -9.88
N ALA A 144 6.59 -15.15 -9.00
CA ALA A 144 5.82 -15.98 -8.09
C ALA A 144 4.91 -15.14 -7.17
N LEU A 145 5.38 -13.96 -6.73
CA LEU A 145 4.58 -13.03 -5.93
C LEU A 145 3.48 -12.32 -6.72
N LEU A 146 3.65 -12.08 -8.03
CA LEU A 146 2.57 -11.57 -8.89
C LEU A 146 1.43 -12.58 -9.02
N VAL A 147 1.76 -13.86 -9.19
CA VAL A 147 0.75 -14.93 -9.21
C VAL A 147 -0.03 -14.96 -7.88
N LEU A 148 0.65 -14.75 -6.75
CA LEU A 148 0.00 -14.65 -5.44
C LEU A 148 -0.96 -13.45 -5.34
N LEU A 149 -0.66 -12.36 -6.04
CA LEU A 149 -1.52 -11.17 -6.06
C LEU A 149 -2.76 -11.34 -6.94
N ALA A 150 -2.65 -12.15 -7.99
CA ALA A 150 -3.76 -12.46 -8.88
C ALA A 150 -4.83 -13.36 -8.22
N ASN A 151 -4.43 -14.19 -7.26
CA ASN A 151 -5.31 -15.12 -6.51
C ASN A 151 -5.94 -14.46 -5.28
#